data_AF-A0A1X7C3R7-F1
#
_entry.id   AF-A0A1X7C3R7-F1
#
_cell.length_a   1.000
_cell.length_b   1.000
_cell.length_c   1.000
_cell.angle_alpha   90.00
_cell.angle_beta   90.00
_cell.angle_gamma   90.00
#
_symmetry.space_group_name_H-M   'P 1'
#
loop_
_entity.id
_entity.type
_entity.pdbx_description
1 polymer ?
#
loop_
_entity_poly.entity_id
_entity_poly.type
_entity_poly.pdbx_seq_one_letter_code
_entity_poly.pdbx_strand_id
1 'polypeptide(L)'
;MVGQGSDSDKIGVEFIDLALLIGEPKARELCEEYKGQILPEPPPKPRQVRNKTIRDLYFKDGLTQTVISKRYGLTRRWINYIISSSD
;
A
#
# COMPACT_ATOMS: atom_id res chain seq x y z
N MET A 1 -15.35 27.48 13.73
CA MET A 1 -14.54 26.28 14.03
C MET A 1 -15.35 25.06 13.64
N VAL A 2 -15.12 24.49 12.46
CA VAL A 2 -15.81 23.28 12.00
C VAL A 2 -14.81 22.45 11.21
N GLY A 3 -14.69 21.17 11.59
CA GLY A 3 -14.00 20.14 10.83
C GLY A 3 -12.64 19.70 11.38
N GLN A 4 -12.57 19.21 12.63
CA GLN A 4 -11.54 18.22 12.95
C GLN A 4 -11.92 16.95 12.18
N GLY A 5 -11.19 16.66 11.10
CA GLY A 5 -11.25 15.38 10.42
C GLY A 5 -10.82 14.30 11.40
N SER A 6 -11.80 13.58 11.94
CA SER A 6 -11.57 12.48 12.86
C SER A 6 -10.86 11.34 12.13
N ASP A 7 -9.67 11.08 12.64
CA ASP A 7 -9.07 9.77 12.85
C ASP A 7 -9.02 8.78 11.68
N SER A 8 -7.83 8.82 11.07
CA SER A 8 -6.94 7.67 10.89
C SER A 8 -7.48 6.45 10.13
N ASP A 9 -6.90 6.27 8.94
CA ASP A 9 -6.87 5.12 8.04
C ASP A 9 -6.45 3.81 8.73
N LYS A 10 -7.21 3.34 9.72
CA LYS A 10 -6.97 2.04 10.35
C LYS A 10 -7.53 0.96 9.44
N ILE A 11 -6.67 0.37 8.61
CA ILE A 11 -6.98 -0.88 7.88
C ILE A 11 -7.10 -2.00 8.93
N GLY A 12 -8.32 -2.22 9.43
CA GLY A 12 -8.64 -3.41 10.20
C GLY A 12 -8.71 -4.60 9.25
N VAL A 13 -7.69 -5.46 9.24
CA VAL A 13 -7.75 -6.74 8.52
C VAL A 13 -8.36 -7.76 9.47
N GLU A 14 -9.53 -8.31 9.13
CA GLU A 14 -10.14 -9.36 9.92
C GLU A 14 -9.35 -10.68 9.77
N PHE A 15 -9.41 -11.55 10.80
CA PHE A 15 -8.74 -12.86 10.75
C PHE A 15 -9.12 -13.67 9.50
N ILE A 16 -10.38 -13.57 9.08
CA ILE A 16 -10.91 -14.27 7.90
C ILE A 16 -10.21 -13.79 6.62
N ASP A 17 -10.05 -12.48 6.45
CA ASP A 17 -9.34 -11.90 5.29
C ASP A 17 -7.87 -12.32 5.26
N LEU A 18 -7.24 -12.35 6.44
CA LEU A 18 -5.85 -12.79 6.57
C LEU A 18 -5.73 -14.29 6.22
N ALA A 19 -6.61 -15.14 6.76
CA ALA A 19 -6.62 -16.57 6.50
C ALA A 19 -6.85 -16.90 5.02
N LEU A 20 -7.69 -16.12 4.32
CA LEU A 20 -7.90 -16.26 2.87
C LEU A 20 -6.65 -15.91 2.06
N LEU A 21 -5.86 -14.93 2.51
CA LEU A 21 -4.71 -14.42 1.75
C LEU A 21 -3.45 -15.26 1.93
N ILE A 22 -3.18 -15.72 3.17
CA ILE A 22 -1.91 -16.37 3.54
C ILE A 22 -2.09 -17.77 4.14
N GLY A 23 -3.34 -18.26 4.24
CA GLY A 23 -3.68 -19.55 4.84
C GLY A 23 -3.92 -19.47 6.36
N GLU A 24 -4.83 -20.30 6.85
CA GLU A 24 -5.22 -20.35 8.27
C GLU A 24 -4.05 -20.56 9.25
N PRO A 25 -3.08 -21.48 9.00
CA PRO A 25 -1.98 -21.69 9.93
C PRO A 25 -1.14 -20.43 10.13
N LYS A 26 -0.82 -19.72 9.03
CA LYS A 26 0.01 -18.52 9.06
C LYS A 26 -0.76 -17.32 9.62
N ALA A 27 -2.04 -17.20 9.30
CA ALA A 27 -2.88 -16.16 9.87
C ALA A 27 -3.01 -16.28 11.39
N ARG A 28 -3.15 -17.52 11.89
CA ARG A 28 -3.25 -17.79 13.32
C ARG A 28 -1.95 -17.50 14.06
N GLU A 29 -0.81 -17.85 13.47
CA GLU A 29 0.53 -17.51 14.00
C GLU A 29 0.69 -15.99 14.16
N LEU A 30 0.38 -15.22 13.11
CA LEU A 30 0.49 -13.76 13.14
C LEU A 30 -0.50 -13.11 14.13
N CYS A 31 -1.74 -13.61 14.20
CA CYS A 31 -2.72 -13.07 15.13
C CYS A 31 -2.36 -13.33 16.60
N GLU A 32 -1.70 -14.46 16.92
CA GLU A 32 -1.18 -14.71 18.26
C GLU A 32 0.11 -13.92 18.54
N GLU A 33 1.04 -13.84 17.57
CA GLU A 33 2.30 -13.08 17.72
C GLU A 33 2.06 -11.59 17.97
N TYR A 34 1.09 -11.00 17.28
CA TYR A 34 0.77 -9.57 17.36
C TYR A 34 -0.50 -9.27 18.19
N LYS A 35 -0.98 -10.23 18.97
CA LYS A 35 -2.20 -10.09 19.77
C LYS A 35 -2.11 -8.93 20.74
N GLY A 36 -3.07 -8.02 20.67
CA GLY A 36 -3.12 -6.83 21.54
C GLY A 36 -2.07 -5.76 21.22
N GLN A 37 -1.30 -5.93 20.15
CA GLN A 37 -0.36 -4.92 19.67
C GLN A 37 -1.03 -4.00 18.66
N ILE A 38 -0.77 -2.70 18.77
CA ILE A 38 -1.06 -1.75 17.70
C ILE A 38 0.14 -1.79 16.75
N LEU A 39 -0.04 -2.40 15.58
CA LEU A 39 1.00 -2.39 14.55
C LEU A 39 1.16 -0.96 14.02
N PRO A 40 2.38 -0.39 14.05
CA PRO A 40 2.61 0.94 13.48
C PRO A 40 2.35 0.88 11.97
N GLU A 41 1.84 1.99 11.42
CA GLU A 41 1.77 2.12 9.97
C GLU A 41 3.16 1.91 9.36
N PRO A 42 3.26 1.20 8.21
CA PRO A 42 4.53 1.04 7.54
C PRO A 42 5.11 2.42 7.24
N PRO A 43 6.42 2.64 7.49
CA PRO A 43 7.02 3.95 7.25
C PRO A 43 6.80 4.36 5.79
N PRO A 44 6.57 5.66 5.52
CA PRO A 44 6.38 6.13 4.17
C PRO A 44 7.61 5.74 3.34
N LYS A 45 7.40 4.91 2.31
CA LYS A 45 8.49 4.46 1.44
C LYS A 45 9.22 5.69 0.88
N PRO A 46 10.56 5.71 0.86
CA PRO A 46 11.31 6.80 0.27
C PRO A 46 10.81 7.06 -1.16
N ARG A 47 10.69 8.34 -1.54
CA ARG A 47 10.13 8.73 -2.86
C ARG A 47 10.83 8.01 -4.01
N GLN A 48 12.15 7.83 -3.91
CA GLN A 48 12.96 7.09 -4.88
C GLN A 48 12.53 5.63 -4.99
N VAL A 49 12.36 4.93 -3.87
CA VAL A 49 11.90 3.54 -3.83
C VAL A 49 10.51 3.41 -4.43
N ARG A 50 9.57 4.29 -4.04
CA ARG A 50 8.21 4.31 -4.62
C ARG A 50 8.24 4.53 -6.13
N ASN A 51 9.03 5.50 -6.60
CA ASN A 51 9.12 5.82 -8.02
C ASN A 51 9.71 4.65 -8.80
N LYS A 52 10.75 4.00 -8.28
CA LYS A 52 11.31 2.76 -8.85
C LYS A 52 10.25 1.66 -8.95
N THR A 53 9.50 1.41 -7.88
CA THR A 53 8.39 0.44 -7.91
C THR A 53 7.33 0.79 -8.95
N ILE A 54 6.97 2.08 -9.08
CA ILE A 54 6.00 2.53 -10.10
C ILE A 54 6.54 2.27 -11.53
N ARG A 55 7.83 2.51 -11.77
CA ARG A 55 8.46 2.18 -13.06
C ARG A 55 8.46 0.67 -13.31
N ASP A 56 8.82 -0.13 -12.32
CA ASP A 56 8.82 -1.60 -12.43
C ASP A 56 7.41 -2.13 -12.74
N LEU A 57 6.38 -1.66 -12.03
CA LEU A 57 4.98 -2.04 -12.30
C LEU A 57 4.53 -1.69 -13.72
N TYR A 58 5.00 -0.57 -14.26
CA TYR A 58 4.64 -0.15 -15.62
C TYR A 58 5.43 -0.92 -16.70
N PHE A 59 6.76 -0.99 -16.57
CA PHE A 59 7.63 -1.53 -17.61
C PHE A 59 7.85 -3.05 -17.53
N LYS A 60 7.87 -3.63 -16.32
CA LYS A 60 8.09 -5.08 -16.13
C LYS A 60 6.78 -5.83 -16.02
N ASP A 61 5.85 -5.31 -15.22
CA ASP A 61 4.59 -6.02 -14.95
C ASP A 61 3.46 -5.61 -15.92
N GLY A 62 3.70 -4.61 -16.78
CA GLY A 62 2.77 -4.18 -17.82
C GLY A 62 1.48 -3.52 -17.31
N LEU A 63 1.45 -3.06 -16.05
CA LEU A 63 0.27 -2.41 -15.50
C LEU A 63 0.01 -1.06 -16.17
N THR A 64 -1.26 -0.77 -16.44
CA THR A 64 -1.64 0.55 -16.96
C THR A 64 -1.48 1.63 -15.90
N GLN A 65 -1.20 2.85 -16.35
CA GLN A 65 -1.10 4.05 -15.50
C GLN A 65 -2.35 4.28 -14.65
N THR A 66 -3.53 3.87 -15.14
CA THR A 66 -4.80 3.97 -14.41
C THR A 66 -4.82 3.06 -13.19
N VAL A 67 -4.36 1.82 -13.32
CA VAL A 67 -4.30 0.87 -12.20
C VAL A 67 -3.28 1.35 -11.17
N ILE A 68 -2.10 1.80 -11.62
CA ILE A 68 -1.05 2.31 -10.73
C ILE A 68 -1.52 3.58 -10.01
N SER A 69 -2.20 4.49 -10.71
CA SER A 69 -2.79 5.71 -10.14
C SER A 69 -3.73 5.42 -8.97
N LYS A 70 -4.65 4.46 -9.15
CA LYS A 70 -5.58 4.03 -8.08
C LYS A 70 -4.84 3.41 -6.90
N ARG A 71 -3.86 2.53 -7.17
CA ARG A 71 -3.12 1.79 -6.14
C ARG A 71 -2.28 2.71 -5.23
N TYR A 72 -1.73 3.78 -5.78
CA TYR A 72 -0.84 4.70 -5.04
C TYR A 72 -1.49 6.04 -4.69
N GLY A 73 -2.76 6.26 -5.06
CA GLY A 73 -3.43 7.55 -4.85
C GLY A 73 -2.78 8.72 -5.60
N LEU A 74 -2.11 8.45 -6.73
CA LEU A 74 -1.38 9.47 -7.51
C LEU A 74 -2.15 9.83 -8.78
N THR A 75 -2.06 11.09 -9.23
CA THR A 75 -2.66 11.48 -10.51
C THR A 75 -1.91 10.85 -11.69
N ARG A 76 -2.61 10.60 -12.80
CA ARG A 76 -1.97 10.08 -14.04
C ARG A 76 -0.81 10.97 -14.51
N ARG A 77 -0.92 12.30 -14.34
CA ARG A 77 0.16 13.24 -14.66
C ARG A 77 1.42 12.95 -13.85
N TRP A 78 1.27 12.65 -12.56
CA TRP A 78 2.39 12.32 -11.69
C TRP A 78 3.00 10.96 -12.03
N ILE A 79 2.17 9.97 -12.38
CA ILE A 79 2.64 8.68 -12.88
C ILE A 79 3.44 8.84 -14.18
N ASN A 80 2.93 9.64 -15.14
CA ASN A 80 3.66 9.97 -16.37
C ASN A 80 5.02 10.60 -16.08
N TYR A 81 5.06 11.57 -15.18
CA TYR A 81 6.31 12.21 -14.77
C TYR A 81 7.32 11.19 -14.22
N ILE A 82 6.90 10.26 -13.34
CA ILE A 82 7.79 9.21 -12.82
C ILE A 82 8.33 8.31 -13.95
N ILE A 83 7.45 7.88 -14.86
CA ILE A 83 7.79 6.96 -15.94
C ILE A 83 8.73 7.63 -16.96
N SER A 84 8.53 8.92 -17.23
CA SER A 84 9.33 9.68 -18.19
C SER A 84 10.63 10.27 -17.62
N SER A 85 10.75 10.35 -16.29
CA SER A 85 11.97 10.83 -15.65
C SER A 85 13.01 9.72 -15.70
N SER A 86 14.10 9.93 -16.45
CA SER A 86 15.30 9.11 -16.35
C SER A 86 16.02 9.44 -15.04
N ASP A 87 16.58 8.41 -14.38
CA ASP A 87 17.51 8.61 -13.26
C ASP A 87 18.87 9.13 -13.75
#